data_AF-A0A259LKP5-F1
#
_entry.id   AF-A0A259LKP5-F1
#
_cell.length_a   1.000
_cell.length_b   1.000
_cell.length_c   1.000
_cell.angle_alpha   90.00
_cell.angle_beta   90.00
_cell.angle_gamma   90.00
#
_symmetry.space_group_name_H-M   'P 1'
#
loop_
_entity.id
_entity.type
_entity.pdbx_description
1 polymer ?
#
loop_
_entity_poly.entity_id
_entity_poly.type
_entity_poly.pdbx_seq_one_letter_code
_entity_poly.pdbx_strand_id
1 'polypeptide(L)'
;LVYTGFSLGSHVPLVGASGSISGLMGMYVAIYGLQRIRFFYFLVVYFNYFRAPAIAILPVWLGKEIYDYWYAGATGIAYMAHAGGLAAGAGLVWLLGKSWLQVKEEFFEPEEEAQDARFTSAYAQAMSSLGRMEFDLARRQFEVLHERYPERPILLEHLYHLAKLRPDLPAYRDRAQQMMNAAMANRQPEQMLAVWQEYLSKGEAHHPLAAEDHNRVLFTSLKHHDLKSAEKAFERMRSSAPPELVEEACRLLVAEFEKLQMAPKARHYRQLLSQPTH
;
A
#
# COMPACT_ATOMS: atom_id res chain seq x y z
N LEU A 1 35.68 25.22 -28.01
CA LEU A 1 36.42 24.59 -29.13
C LEU A 1 37.89 24.79 -28.82
N VAL A 2 38.74 23.85 -28.41
CA VAL A 2 38.83 22.41 -28.55
C VAL A 2 39.97 22.01 -27.59
N TYR A 3 39.74 21.15 -26.60
CA TYR A 3 40.78 20.22 -26.14
C TYR A 3 40.28 18.79 -26.32
N THR A 4 39.69 18.57 -27.49
CA THR A 4 39.70 17.27 -28.15
C THR A 4 40.76 17.36 -29.23
N GLY A 5 42.00 17.02 -28.90
CA GLY A 5 43.13 17.15 -29.82
C GLY A 5 44.25 16.17 -29.52
N PHE A 6 44.02 14.90 -29.86
CA PHE A 6 45.03 13.90 -30.23
C PHE A 6 46.07 13.46 -29.17
N SER A 7 45.74 12.37 -28.46
CA SER A 7 46.70 11.24 -28.40
C SER A 7 46.15 10.09 -29.23
N LEU A 8 46.52 10.08 -30.51
CA LEU A 8 46.49 8.89 -31.37
C LEU A 8 47.39 7.83 -30.73
N GLY A 9 46.83 6.90 -29.94
CA GLY A 9 47.63 5.76 -29.50
C GLY A 9 47.22 4.98 -28.25
N SER A 10 46.20 5.34 -27.47
CA SER A 10 45.77 4.46 -26.38
C SER A 10 44.26 4.48 -26.10
N HIS A 11 43.71 3.27 -26.01
CA HIS A 11 42.29 2.95 -25.95
C HIS A 11 41.68 3.07 -24.54
N VAL A 12 41.87 4.17 -23.76
CA VAL A 12 41.00 4.44 -22.59
C VAL A 12 40.96 5.93 -22.20
N PRO A 13 39.86 6.69 -22.42
CA PRO A 13 39.69 8.01 -21.83
C PRO A 13 39.10 7.89 -20.42
N LEU A 14 39.96 7.72 -19.41
CA LEU A 14 39.56 7.56 -18.00
C LEU A 14 39.04 8.86 -17.34
N VAL A 15 39.09 10.00 -18.03
CA VAL A 15 38.88 11.35 -17.47
C VAL A 15 37.41 11.84 -17.59
N GLY A 16 36.55 11.15 -18.35
CA GLY A 16 35.18 11.64 -18.64
C GLY A 16 34.13 11.35 -17.55
N ALA A 17 34.16 10.17 -16.94
CA ALA A 17 33.08 9.73 -16.04
C ALA A 17 33.09 10.46 -14.70
N SER A 18 34.26 10.65 -14.10
CA SER A 18 34.41 11.29 -12.78
C SER A 18 34.14 12.80 -12.84
N GLY A 19 34.51 13.47 -13.93
CA GLY A 19 34.14 14.87 -14.18
C GLY A 19 32.61 15.06 -14.28
N SER A 20 31.92 14.13 -14.93
CA SER A 20 30.45 14.18 -15.08
C SER A 20 29.72 14.00 -13.75
N ILE A 21 30.21 13.09 -12.89
CA ILE A 21 29.70 12.90 -11.52
C ILE A 21 29.94 14.17 -10.69
N SER A 22 31.13 14.78 -10.78
CA SER A 22 31.41 16.04 -10.09
C SER A 22 30.50 17.19 -10.54
N GLY A 23 30.14 17.25 -11.83
CA GLY A 23 29.16 18.19 -12.36
C GLY A 23 27.76 17.98 -11.81
N LEU A 24 27.27 16.74 -11.77
CA LEU A 24 25.99 16.41 -11.15
C LEU A 24 25.96 16.77 -9.66
N MET A 25 27.07 16.53 -8.95
CA MET A 25 27.22 16.92 -7.55
C MET A 25 27.16 18.44 -7.37
N GLY A 26 27.84 19.20 -8.22
CA GLY A 26 27.78 20.66 -8.24
C GLY A 26 26.37 21.19 -8.51
N MET A 27 25.66 20.61 -9.47
CA MET A 27 24.25 20.93 -9.75
C MET A 27 23.37 20.61 -8.54
N TYR A 28 23.53 19.42 -7.95
CA TYR A 28 22.75 18.95 -6.81
C TYR A 28 22.91 19.86 -5.59
N VAL A 29 24.15 20.26 -5.26
CA VAL A 29 24.40 21.22 -4.17
C VAL A 29 23.83 22.61 -4.49
N ALA A 30 23.91 23.07 -5.74
CA ALA A 30 23.36 24.37 -6.14
C ALA A 30 21.81 24.40 -6.07
N ILE A 31 21.14 23.28 -6.39
CA ILE A 31 19.69 23.12 -6.31
C ILE A 31 19.26 23.01 -4.83
N TYR A 32 19.74 21.99 -4.12
CA TYR A 32 19.22 21.61 -2.80
C TYR A 32 19.90 22.35 -1.63
N GLY A 33 21.11 22.90 -1.79
CA GLY A 33 21.77 23.79 -0.83
C GLY A 33 21.68 23.38 0.65
N LEU A 34 20.82 24.08 1.41
CA LEU A 34 20.58 23.85 2.84
C LEU A 34 19.44 22.86 3.14
N GLN A 35 18.68 22.39 2.15
CA GLN A 35 17.62 21.40 2.36
C GLN A 35 18.23 20.11 2.92
N ARG A 36 17.59 19.58 3.98
CA ARG A 36 18.02 18.34 4.62
C ARG A 36 17.56 17.16 3.78
N ILE A 37 18.52 16.40 3.29
CA ILE A 37 18.29 15.19 2.49
C ILE A 37 18.71 13.96 3.28
N ARG A 38 18.14 12.80 2.95
CA ARG A 38 18.48 11.52 3.57
C ARG A 38 19.73 10.96 2.90
N PHE A 39 20.82 10.88 3.66
CA PHE A 39 22.04 10.18 3.26
C PHE A 39 21.96 8.73 3.71
N PHE A 40 22.14 7.81 2.76
CA PHE A 40 22.33 6.39 3.03
C PHE A 40 23.80 6.13 3.33
N TYR A 41 24.11 5.45 4.43
CA TYR A 41 25.45 4.93 4.67
C TYR A 41 25.41 3.42 4.87
N PHE A 42 26.44 2.77 4.33
CA PHE A 42 26.64 1.34 4.40
C PHE A 42 28.00 1.08 5.05
N LEU A 43 28.00 0.84 6.36
CA LEU A 43 29.12 0.22 7.07
C LEU A 43 28.85 -1.29 7.07
N VAL A 44 29.88 -2.11 6.88
CA VAL A 44 29.80 -3.56 6.58
C VAL A 44 28.69 -4.36 7.31
N VAL A 45 28.31 -3.98 8.54
CA VAL A 45 27.24 -4.62 9.34
C VAL A 45 26.10 -3.64 9.73
N TYR A 46 26.25 -2.33 9.50
CA TYR A 46 25.29 -1.28 9.85
C TYR A 46 24.87 -0.46 8.64
N PHE A 47 23.58 -0.52 8.32
CA PHE A 47 22.93 0.36 7.34
C PHE A 47 21.92 1.25 8.07
N ASN A 48 21.99 2.56 7.86
CA ASN A 48 20.98 3.49 8.37
C ASN A 48 20.94 4.75 7.49
N TYR A 49 19.94 5.59 7.72
CA TYR A 49 19.80 6.89 7.07
C TYR A 49 20.03 8.00 8.09
N PHE A 50 20.84 9.00 7.75
CA PHE A 50 20.92 10.24 8.51
C PHE A 50 20.50 11.42 7.65
N ARG A 51 19.97 12.46 8.28
CA ARG A 51 19.56 13.69 7.59
C ARG A 51 20.65 14.74 7.75
N ALA A 52 21.19 15.25 6.65
CA ALA A 52 22.10 16.39 6.65
C ALA A 52 21.77 17.34 5.48
N PRO A 53 22.18 18.61 5.56
CA PRO A 53 22.08 19.54 4.44
C PRO A 53 22.82 19.01 3.20
N ALA A 54 22.31 19.23 1.99
CA ALA A 54 22.99 18.82 0.76
C ALA A 54 24.42 19.37 0.65
N ILE A 55 24.67 20.59 1.16
CA ILE A 55 26.00 21.20 1.23
C ILE A 55 27.01 20.41 2.08
N ALA A 56 26.55 19.54 2.99
CA ALA A 56 27.42 18.70 3.82
C ALA A 56 28.24 17.69 3.00
N ILE A 57 27.88 17.47 1.73
CA ILE A 57 28.67 16.63 0.84
C ILE A 57 29.97 17.31 0.37
N LEU A 58 30.03 18.66 0.37
CA LEU A 58 31.20 19.39 -0.10
C LEU A 58 32.45 19.17 0.78
N PRO A 59 32.40 19.28 2.12
CA PRO A 59 33.55 19.00 2.97
C PRO A 59 33.99 17.52 2.90
N VAL A 60 33.04 16.59 2.77
CA VAL A 60 33.33 15.15 2.66
C VAL A 60 34.05 14.84 1.35
N TRP A 61 33.54 15.40 0.23
CA TRP A 61 34.15 15.26 -1.08
C TRP A 61 35.55 15.90 -1.12
N LEU A 62 35.69 17.12 -0.60
CA LEU A 62 36.97 17.83 -0.52
C LEU A 62 37.98 17.07 0.36
N GLY A 63 37.54 16.52 1.49
CA GLY A 63 38.38 15.72 2.38
C GLY A 63 38.89 14.44 1.71
N LYS A 64 38.02 13.73 0.97
CA LYS A 64 38.41 12.56 0.17
C LYS A 64 39.41 12.94 -0.92
N GLU A 65 39.22 14.07 -1.58
CA GLU A 65 40.10 14.49 -2.67
C GLU A 65 41.49 14.92 -2.17
N ILE A 66 41.54 15.59 -1.02
CA ILE A 66 42.80 15.90 -0.32
C ILE A 66 43.49 14.59 0.11
N TYR A 67 42.75 13.65 0.70
CA TYR A 67 43.29 12.36 1.10
C TYR A 67 43.92 11.60 -0.09
N ASP A 68 43.22 11.53 -1.22
CA ASP A 68 43.72 10.86 -2.42
C ASP A 68 44.93 11.57 -3.05
N TYR A 69 44.98 12.90 -2.98
CA TYR A 69 46.15 13.67 -3.42
C TYR A 69 47.42 13.32 -2.61
N TRP A 70 47.28 13.17 -1.29
CA TRP A 70 48.40 12.87 -0.39
C TRP A 70 48.79 11.39 -0.35
N TYR A 71 47.83 10.48 -0.41
CA TYR A 71 48.06 9.04 -0.18
C TYR A 71 47.98 8.17 -1.43
N ALA A 72 47.25 8.58 -2.48
CA ALA A 72 46.99 7.76 -3.66
C ALA A 72 47.76 8.21 -4.92
N GLY A 73 48.61 9.24 -4.82
CA GLY A 73 49.47 9.69 -5.94
C GLY A 73 48.70 10.29 -7.12
N ALA A 74 47.49 10.80 -6.88
CA ALA A 74 46.69 11.44 -7.92
C ALA A 74 47.40 12.67 -8.50
N THR A 75 47.48 12.77 -9.83
CA THR A 75 48.09 13.92 -10.50
C THR A 75 47.21 15.15 -10.29
N GLY A 76 47.80 16.32 -10.00
CA GLY A 76 47.05 17.58 -9.76
C GLY A 76 46.10 18.00 -10.89
N ILE A 77 46.26 17.42 -12.08
CA ILE A 77 45.38 17.58 -13.24
C ILE A 77 44.00 16.97 -13.00
N ALA A 78 43.92 15.82 -12.29
CA ALA A 78 42.64 15.17 -11.97
C ALA A 78 41.80 16.01 -11.00
N TYR A 79 42.45 16.59 -9.98
CA TYR A 79 41.84 17.51 -9.03
C TYR A 79 41.19 18.72 -9.73
N MET A 80 41.92 19.36 -10.64
CA MET A 80 41.41 20.50 -11.39
C MET A 80 40.24 20.12 -12.30
N ALA A 81 40.23 18.91 -12.86
CA ALA A 81 39.12 18.42 -13.67
C ALA A 81 37.83 18.22 -12.86
N HIS A 82 37.91 17.69 -11.62
CA HIS A 82 36.72 17.51 -10.78
C HIS A 82 36.24 18.81 -10.15
N ALA A 83 37.16 19.68 -9.71
CA ALA A 83 36.80 21.02 -9.24
C ALA A 83 36.14 21.84 -10.36
N GLY A 84 36.65 21.73 -11.59
CA GLY A 84 36.07 22.34 -12.79
C GLY A 84 34.68 21.79 -13.11
N GLY A 85 34.48 20.47 -13.01
CA GLY A 85 33.17 19.85 -13.18
C GLY A 85 32.14 20.33 -12.15
N LEU A 86 32.50 20.34 -10.87
CA LEU A 86 31.66 20.84 -9.78
C LEU A 86 31.27 22.31 -9.97
N ALA A 87 32.24 23.17 -10.28
CA ALA A 87 32.00 24.59 -10.53
C ALA A 87 31.13 24.81 -11.79
N ALA A 88 31.37 24.05 -12.86
CA ALA A 88 30.58 24.12 -14.08
C ALA A 88 29.12 23.68 -13.84
N GLY A 89 28.91 22.60 -13.09
CA GLY A 89 27.57 22.13 -12.72
C GLY A 89 26.81 23.15 -11.85
N ALA A 90 27.47 23.70 -10.83
CA ALA A 90 26.87 24.74 -9.99
C ALA A 90 26.58 26.03 -10.78
N GLY A 91 27.52 26.44 -11.63
CA GLY A 91 27.38 27.60 -12.52
C GLY A 91 26.26 27.43 -13.55
N LEU A 92 26.06 26.21 -14.06
CA LEU A 92 24.97 25.88 -14.98
C LEU A 92 23.59 26.07 -14.33
N VAL A 93 23.42 25.63 -13.08
CA VAL A 93 22.18 25.87 -12.30
C VAL A 93 21.98 27.36 -12.02
N TRP A 94 23.06 28.08 -11.71
CA TRP A 94 23.01 29.52 -11.48
C TRP A 94 22.61 30.31 -12.75
N LEU A 95 23.13 29.90 -13.92
CA LEU A 95 22.90 30.56 -15.20
C LEU A 95 21.54 30.22 -15.83
N LEU A 96 21.09 28.96 -15.74
CA LEU A 96 19.78 28.53 -16.23
C LEU A 96 18.63 28.91 -15.28
N GLY A 97 18.96 29.37 -14.07
CA GLY A 97 18.01 29.71 -13.03
C GLY A 97 17.38 28.48 -12.38
N LYS A 98 17.22 28.50 -11.05
CA LYS A 98 16.59 27.41 -10.29
C LYS A 98 15.18 27.04 -10.78
N SER A 99 14.49 27.98 -11.43
CA SER A 99 13.11 27.81 -11.90
C SER A 99 12.94 26.90 -13.12
N TRP A 100 13.96 26.74 -13.98
CA TRP A 100 13.86 25.87 -15.17
C TRP A 100 14.22 24.41 -14.87
N LEU A 101 15.06 24.19 -13.86
CA LEU A 101 15.52 22.88 -13.40
C LEU A 101 14.68 22.28 -12.26
N GLN A 102 13.69 23.00 -11.75
CA GLN A 102 12.61 22.41 -10.97
C GLN A 102 11.75 21.55 -11.90
N VAL A 103 12.21 20.33 -12.20
CA VAL A 103 11.27 19.22 -12.37
C VAL A 103 10.41 19.29 -11.12
N LYS A 104 9.14 19.65 -11.31
CA LYS A 104 8.14 19.89 -10.26
C LYS A 104 8.51 19.09 -9.02
N GLU A 105 9.02 19.80 -8.00
CA GLU A 105 8.83 19.36 -6.64
C GLU A 105 7.31 19.31 -6.48
N GLU A 106 6.69 18.17 -6.80
CA GLU A 106 5.76 17.58 -5.84
C GLU A 106 6.59 17.47 -4.57
N PHE A 107 6.60 18.58 -3.81
CA PHE A 107 7.17 18.66 -2.49
C PHE A 107 6.60 17.44 -1.75
N PHE A 108 7.47 16.53 -1.32
CA PHE A 108 7.16 15.62 -0.23
C PHE A 108 6.66 16.51 0.91
N GLU A 109 5.35 16.57 1.08
CA GLU A 109 4.70 17.56 1.91
C GLU A 109 5.11 17.28 3.36
N PRO A 110 5.56 18.28 4.14
CA PRO A 110 5.66 18.13 5.58
C PRO A 110 4.29 17.75 6.19
N GLU A 111 3.19 17.99 5.48
CA GLU A 111 1.85 17.50 5.82
C GLU A 111 1.70 15.98 5.66
N GLU A 112 2.17 15.34 4.58
CA GLU A 112 2.16 13.88 4.46
C GLU A 112 3.04 13.22 5.53
N GLU A 113 4.27 13.72 5.75
CA GLU A 113 5.14 13.20 6.81
C GLU A 113 4.55 13.43 8.21
N ALA A 114 3.90 14.58 8.47
CA ALA A 114 3.23 14.86 9.74
C ALA A 114 1.93 14.08 9.93
N GLN A 115 1.18 13.83 8.86
CA GLN A 115 -0.03 12.99 8.87
C GLN A 115 0.34 11.54 9.16
N ASP A 116 1.39 11.01 8.54
CA ASP A 116 1.90 9.67 8.82
C ASP A 116 2.46 9.56 10.24
N ALA A 117 3.13 10.59 10.76
CA ALA A 117 3.58 10.63 12.15
C ALA A 117 2.40 10.66 13.15
N ARG A 118 1.35 11.45 12.87
CA ARG A 118 0.11 11.48 13.68
C ARG A 118 -0.62 10.15 13.64
N PHE A 119 -0.76 9.54 12.47
CA PHE A 119 -1.32 8.20 12.34
C PHE A 119 -0.51 7.18 13.14
N THR A 120 0.82 7.15 12.97
CA THR A 120 1.70 6.18 13.64
C THR A 120 1.59 6.27 15.16
N SER A 121 1.61 7.49 15.71
CA SER A 121 1.50 7.71 17.15
C SER A 121 0.13 7.34 17.71
N ALA A 122 -0.96 7.75 17.05
CA ALA A 122 -2.32 7.42 17.46
C ALA A 122 -2.63 5.92 17.31
N TYR A 123 -2.16 5.28 16.23
CA TYR A 123 -2.25 3.84 16.03
C TYR A 123 -1.48 3.07 17.10
N ALA A 124 -0.25 3.49 17.44
CA ALA A 124 0.53 2.88 18.51
C ALA A 124 -0.18 3.01 19.88
N GLN A 125 -0.86 4.13 20.13
CA GLN A 125 -1.67 4.31 21.34
C GLN A 125 -2.85 3.32 21.37
N ALA A 126 -3.59 3.18 20.25
CA ALA A 126 -4.69 2.23 20.14
C ALA A 126 -4.23 0.77 20.35
N MET A 127 -3.10 0.41 19.74
CA MET A 127 -2.47 -0.90 19.93
C MET A 127 -2.01 -1.12 21.38
N SER A 128 -1.52 -0.08 22.07
CA SER A 128 -1.14 -0.17 23.48
C SER A 128 -2.35 -0.44 24.38
N SER A 129 -3.47 0.24 24.16
CA SER A 129 -4.73 -0.04 24.88
C SER A 129 -5.24 -1.46 24.59
N LEU A 130 -5.13 -1.93 23.34
CA LEU A 130 -5.44 -3.32 23.00
C LEU A 130 -4.57 -4.32 23.77
N GLY A 131 -3.26 -4.09 23.84
CA GLY A 131 -2.31 -4.93 24.58
C GLY A 131 -2.53 -4.92 26.10
N ARG A 132 -3.12 -3.85 26.64
CA ARG A 132 -3.55 -3.74 28.05
C ARG A 132 -4.95 -4.33 28.29
N MET A 133 -5.56 -4.93 27.28
CA MET A 133 -6.92 -5.48 27.32
C MET A 133 -8.01 -4.42 27.58
N GLU A 134 -7.73 -3.15 27.29
CA GLU A 134 -8.68 -2.03 27.39
C GLU A 134 -9.53 -1.95 26.11
N PHE A 135 -10.29 -3.02 25.81
CA PHE A 135 -10.96 -3.21 24.52
C PHE A 135 -11.92 -2.08 24.14
N ASP A 136 -12.67 -1.53 25.10
CA ASP A 136 -13.60 -0.41 24.86
C ASP A 136 -12.88 0.92 24.55
N LEU A 137 -11.69 1.12 25.12
CA LEU A 137 -10.86 2.28 24.81
C LEU A 137 -10.21 2.12 23.44
N ALA A 138 -9.62 0.94 23.19
CA ALA A 138 -9.02 0.59 21.91
C ALA A 138 -10.03 0.72 20.76
N ARG A 139 -11.27 0.23 20.95
CA ARG A 139 -12.36 0.36 19.97
C ARG A 139 -12.64 1.81 19.62
N ARG A 140 -12.82 2.69 20.61
CA ARG A 140 -13.07 4.12 20.39
C ARG A 140 -11.89 4.80 19.68
N GLN A 141 -10.66 4.44 20.03
CA GLN A 141 -9.46 4.98 19.36
C GLN A 141 -9.39 4.54 17.89
N PHE A 142 -9.68 3.28 17.59
CA PHE A 142 -9.74 2.79 16.22
C PHE A 142 -10.91 3.38 15.41
N GLU A 143 -12.06 3.65 16.05
CA GLU A 143 -13.19 4.33 15.41
C GLU A 143 -12.78 5.73 14.94
N VAL A 144 -12.18 6.53 15.83
CA VAL A 144 -11.66 7.87 15.49
C VAL A 144 -10.58 7.80 14.41
N LEU A 145 -9.68 6.81 14.48
CA LEU A 145 -8.67 6.60 13.44
C LEU A 145 -9.30 6.26 12.09
N HIS A 146 -10.33 5.41 12.07
CA HIS A 146 -10.99 4.98 10.84
C HIS A 146 -11.78 6.11 10.17
N GLU A 147 -12.40 6.98 10.96
CA GLU A 147 -13.05 8.19 10.44
C GLU A 147 -12.05 9.15 9.79
N ARG A 148 -10.83 9.23 10.33
CA ARG A 148 -9.79 10.14 9.83
C ARG A 148 -8.97 9.58 8.68
N TYR A 149 -8.77 8.27 8.65
CA TYR A 149 -7.94 7.55 7.69
C TYR A 149 -8.70 6.35 7.08
N PRO A 150 -9.84 6.59 6.40
CA PRO A 150 -10.70 5.54 5.88
C PRO A 150 -10.01 4.63 4.85
N GLU A 151 -8.97 5.13 4.18
CA GLU A 151 -8.14 4.41 3.22
C GLU A 151 -7.20 3.37 3.85
N ARG A 152 -7.04 3.34 5.18
CA ARG A 152 -6.18 2.38 5.88
C ARG A 152 -6.98 1.11 6.24
N PRO A 153 -6.89 0.00 5.46
CA PRO A 153 -7.77 -1.17 5.63
C PRO A 153 -7.59 -1.89 6.97
N ILE A 154 -6.39 -1.81 7.55
CA ILE A 154 -6.05 -2.42 8.84
C ILE A 154 -6.94 -1.93 9.99
N LEU A 155 -7.46 -0.70 9.91
CA LEU A 155 -8.32 -0.13 10.95
C LEU A 155 -9.67 -0.85 11.00
N LEU A 156 -10.23 -1.19 9.83
CA LEU A 156 -11.47 -1.95 9.74
C LEU A 156 -11.28 -3.37 10.29
N GLU A 157 -10.13 -3.98 10.04
CA GLU A 157 -9.78 -5.30 10.56
C GLU A 157 -9.74 -5.32 12.10
N HIS A 158 -9.08 -4.33 12.72
CA HIS A 158 -9.08 -4.19 14.19
C HIS A 158 -10.48 -3.97 14.76
N LEU A 159 -11.28 -3.12 14.12
CA LEU A 159 -12.66 -2.87 14.54
C LEU A 159 -13.54 -4.12 14.42
N TYR A 160 -13.35 -4.91 13.36
CA TYR A 160 -14.02 -6.19 13.18
C TYR A 160 -13.62 -7.19 14.29
N HIS A 161 -12.33 -7.31 14.59
CA HIS A 161 -11.84 -8.20 15.65
C HIS A 161 -12.31 -7.78 17.04
N LEU A 162 -12.40 -6.49 17.32
CA LEU A 162 -12.94 -5.98 18.57
C LEU A 162 -14.46 -6.22 18.66
N ALA A 163 -15.21 -5.96 17.59
CA ALA A 163 -16.64 -6.20 17.56
C ALA A 163 -16.99 -7.69 17.76
N LYS A 164 -16.16 -8.59 17.23
CA LYS A 164 -16.27 -10.04 17.39
C LYS A 164 -16.19 -10.52 18.84
N LEU A 165 -15.63 -9.73 19.76
CA LEU A 165 -15.63 -10.05 21.20
C LEU A 165 -17.04 -9.98 21.81
N ARG A 166 -17.97 -9.29 21.16
CA ARG A 166 -19.37 -9.12 21.57
C ARG A 166 -20.33 -9.44 20.42
N PRO A 167 -20.49 -10.72 20.06
CA PRO A 167 -21.40 -11.13 18.97
C PRO A 167 -22.87 -10.80 19.25
N ASP A 168 -23.21 -10.53 20.51
CA ASP A 168 -24.52 -10.09 20.96
C ASP A 168 -24.86 -8.65 20.57
N LEU A 169 -23.87 -7.85 20.13
CA LEU A 169 -24.08 -6.46 19.72
C LEU A 169 -24.19 -6.32 18.20
N PRO A 170 -25.06 -5.42 17.69
CA PRO A 170 -25.27 -5.23 16.25
C PRO A 170 -24.01 -4.75 15.53
N ALA A 171 -23.10 -4.10 16.25
CA ALA A 171 -21.81 -3.65 15.73
C ALA A 171 -21.00 -4.80 15.08
N TYR A 172 -21.11 -6.05 15.58
CA TYR A 172 -20.41 -7.17 14.95
C TYR A 172 -20.93 -7.45 13.54
N ARG A 173 -22.25 -7.42 13.34
CA ARG A 173 -22.88 -7.56 12.02
C ARG A 173 -22.40 -6.48 11.07
N ASP A 174 -22.48 -5.23 11.53
CA ASP A 174 -22.19 -4.08 10.69
C ASP A 174 -20.70 -4.07 10.27
N ARG A 175 -19.79 -4.44 11.18
CA ARG A 175 -18.36 -4.62 10.84
C ARG A 175 -18.09 -5.82 9.93
N ALA A 176 -18.83 -6.92 10.09
CA ALA A 176 -18.72 -8.07 9.19
C ALA A 176 -19.17 -7.72 7.75
N GLN A 177 -20.27 -6.99 7.61
CA GLN A 177 -20.74 -6.48 6.32
C GLN A 177 -19.71 -5.55 5.68
N GLN A 178 -19.13 -4.61 6.45
CA GLN A 178 -18.06 -3.73 5.96
C GLN A 178 -16.84 -4.54 5.47
N MET A 179 -16.41 -5.55 6.23
CA MET A 179 -15.31 -6.45 5.84
C MET A 179 -15.63 -7.23 4.56
N MET A 180 -16.85 -7.76 4.43
CA MET A 180 -17.29 -8.44 3.21
C MET A 180 -17.31 -7.49 1.99
N ASN A 181 -17.77 -6.25 2.18
CA ASN A 181 -17.79 -5.23 1.13
C ASN A 181 -16.37 -4.86 0.68
N ALA A 182 -15.48 -4.63 1.65
CA ALA A 182 -14.07 -4.33 1.39
C ALA A 182 -13.37 -5.47 0.65
N ALA A 183 -13.61 -6.72 1.04
CA ALA A 183 -13.08 -7.90 0.37
C ALA A 183 -13.54 -7.99 -1.10
N MET A 184 -14.82 -7.71 -1.38
CA MET A 184 -15.31 -7.65 -2.77
C MET A 184 -14.66 -6.52 -3.57
N ALA A 185 -14.57 -5.32 -3.00
CA ALA A 185 -13.96 -4.15 -3.65
C ALA A 185 -12.49 -4.43 -4.02
N ASN A 186 -11.77 -5.14 -3.15
CA ASN A 186 -10.38 -5.54 -3.34
C ASN A 186 -10.21 -6.82 -4.15
N ARG A 187 -11.28 -7.39 -4.71
CA ARG A 187 -11.28 -8.64 -5.50
C ARG A 187 -10.72 -9.85 -4.74
N GLN A 188 -11.03 -9.93 -3.44
CA GLN A 188 -10.62 -11.02 -2.53
C GLN A 188 -11.85 -11.86 -2.12
N PRO A 189 -12.38 -12.71 -3.02
CA PRO A 189 -13.57 -13.50 -2.75
C PRO A 189 -13.39 -14.48 -1.59
N GLU A 190 -12.18 -15.04 -1.42
CA GLU A 190 -11.89 -15.97 -0.33
C GLU A 190 -12.00 -15.29 1.05
N GLN A 191 -11.53 -14.04 1.16
CA GLN A 191 -11.65 -13.27 2.40
C GLN A 191 -13.13 -12.97 2.72
N MET A 192 -13.92 -12.60 1.71
CA MET A 192 -15.36 -12.40 1.88
C MET A 192 -16.04 -13.67 2.40
N LEU A 193 -15.74 -14.82 1.80
CA LEU A 193 -16.31 -16.10 2.22
C LEU A 193 -15.86 -16.50 3.63
N ALA A 194 -14.59 -16.24 3.98
CA ALA A 194 -14.09 -16.50 5.33
C ALA A 194 -14.80 -15.64 6.39
N VAL A 195 -14.97 -14.34 6.14
CA VAL A 195 -15.71 -13.43 7.03
C VAL A 195 -17.16 -13.88 7.16
N TRP A 196 -17.82 -14.20 6.04
CA TRP A 196 -19.19 -14.68 6.04
C TRP A 196 -19.36 -15.98 6.83
N GLN A 197 -18.51 -16.98 6.61
CA GLN A 197 -18.57 -18.24 7.35
C GLN A 197 -18.30 -18.04 8.84
N GLU A 198 -17.35 -17.19 9.21
CA GLU A 198 -17.08 -16.85 10.60
C GLU A 198 -18.29 -16.15 11.24
N TYR A 199 -18.88 -15.17 10.57
CA TYR A 199 -20.06 -14.46 11.06
C TYR A 199 -21.23 -15.43 11.28
N LEU A 200 -21.46 -16.34 10.34
CA LEU A 200 -22.46 -17.41 10.47
C LEU A 200 -22.25 -18.28 11.72
N SER A 201 -21.02 -18.46 12.17
CA SER A 201 -20.70 -19.29 13.34
C SER A 201 -20.91 -18.57 14.67
N LYS A 202 -20.81 -17.24 14.71
CA LYS A 202 -20.74 -16.45 15.95
C LYS A 202 -21.85 -15.40 16.10
N GLY A 203 -22.14 -14.66 15.03
CA GLY A 203 -23.01 -13.49 15.06
C GLY A 203 -24.44 -13.75 14.60
N GLU A 204 -24.63 -14.66 13.63
CA GLU A 204 -25.91 -14.91 12.97
C GLU A 204 -27.07 -15.25 13.92
N ALA A 205 -26.79 -15.96 15.02
CA ALA A 205 -27.81 -16.31 16.01
C ALA A 205 -28.37 -15.10 16.78
N HIS A 206 -27.60 -14.01 16.86
CA HIS A 206 -27.97 -12.80 17.59
C HIS A 206 -28.54 -11.74 16.64
N HIS A 207 -27.81 -11.46 15.56
CA HIS A 207 -28.15 -10.45 14.56
C HIS A 207 -27.97 -11.05 13.17
N PRO A 208 -29.01 -11.66 12.58
CA PRO A 208 -28.93 -12.28 11.26
C PRO A 208 -28.50 -11.29 10.17
N LEU A 209 -27.75 -11.79 9.18
CA LEU A 209 -27.45 -11.03 7.96
C LEU A 209 -28.71 -10.84 7.11
N ALA A 210 -28.69 -9.81 6.26
CA ALA A 210 -29.78 -9.55 5.34
C ALA A 210 -29.75 -10.55 4.16
N ALA A 211 -30.90 -10.73 3.51
CA ALA A 211 -31.01 -11.58 2.32
C ALA A 211 -30.02 -11.16 1.23
N GLU A 212 -29.79 -9.87 1.06
CA GLU A 212 -28.87 -9.29 0.08
C GLU A 212 -27.42 -9.69 0.34
N ASP A 213 -27.01 -9.82 1.61
CA ASP A 213 -25.65 -10.26 1.96
C ASP A 213 -25.43 -11.72 1.58
N HIS A 214 -26.43 -12.57 1.81
CA HIS A 214 -26.41 -13.96 1.37
C HIS A 214 -26.44 -14.08 -0.16
N ASN A 215 -27.22 -13.24 -0.83
CA ASN A 215 -27.29 -13.22 -2.29
C ASN A 215 -25.91 -12.91 -2.90
N ARG A 216 -25.21 -11.91 -2.35
CA ARG A 216 -23.84 -11.56 -2.78
C ARG A 216 -22.86 -12.71 -2.60
N VAL A 217 -22.96 -13.44 -1.49
CA VAL A 217 -22.18 -14.66 -1.25
C VAL A 217 -22.50 -15.71 -2.31
N LEU A 218 -23.79 -15.97 -2.58
CA LEU A 218 -24.23 -16.91 -3.62
C LEU A 218 -23.61 -16.58 -4.98
N PHE A 219 -23.75 -15.35 -5.46
CA PHE A 219 -23.16 -14.92 -6.73
C PHE A 219 -21.64 -15.09 -6.77
N THR A 220 -20.95 -14.68 -5.70
CA THR A 220 -19.49 -14.80 -5.60
C THR A 220 -19.06 -16.25 -5.62
N SER A 221 -19.73 -17.11 -4.85
CA SER A 221 -19.46 -18.54 -4.78
C SER A 221 -19.71 -19.24 -6.12
N LEU A 222 -20.79 -18.93 -6.84
CA LEU A 222 -21.06 -19.48 -8.17
C LEU A 222 -19.97 -19.10 -9.17
N LYS A 223 -19.54 -17.84 -9.18
CA LYS A 223 -18.46 -17.35 -10.07
C LYS A 223 -17.13 -18.05 -9.83
N HIS A 224 -16.86 -18.47 -8.59
CA HIS A 224 -15.63 -19.15 -8.20
C HIS A 224 -15.80 -20.68 -8.07
N HIS A 225 -16.91 -21.24 -8.56
CA HIS A 225 -17.23 -22.67 -8.51
C HIS A 225 -17.27 -23.29 -7.11
N ASP A 226 -17.48 -22.48 -6.06
CA ASP A 226 -17.75 -22.96 -4.70
C ASP A 226 -19.24 -23.25 -4.52
N LEU A 227 -19.68 -24.37 -5.09
CA LEU A 227 -21.10 -24.77 -5.06
C LEU A 227 -21.60 -24.97 -3.64
N LYS A 228 -20.75 -25.42 -2.72
CA LYS A 228 -21.14 -25.68 -1.33
C LYS A 228 -21.53 -24.39 -0.62
N SER A 229 -20.71 -23.35 -0.74
CA SER A 229 -21.05 -22.04 -0.17
C SER A 229 -22.23 -21.40 -0.89
N ALA A 230 -22.37 -21.58 -2.21
CA ALA A 230 -23.51 -21.08 -2.98
C ALA A 230 -24.84 -21.68 -2.47
N GLU A 231 -24.94 -23.01 -2.38
CA GLU A 231 -26.13 -23.68 -1.85
C GLU A 231 -26.43 -23.24 -0.41
N LYS A 232 -25.40 -23.15 0.44
CA LYS A 232 -25.58 -22.70 1.83
C LYS A 232 -26.09 -21.26 1.92
N ALA A 233 -25.61 -20.36 1.06
CA ALA A 233 -26.05 -18.98 1.01
C ALA A 233 -27.50 -18.86 0.52
N PHE A 234 -27.87 -19.63 -0.52
CA PHE A 234 -29.26 -19.72 -0.99
C PHE A 234 -30.23 -20.14 0.12
N GLU A 235 -29.87 -21.19 0.86
CA GLU A 235 -30.67 -21.73 1.96
C GLU A 235 -30.92 -20.73 3.09
N ARG A 236 -29.96 -19.82 3.33
CA ARG A 236 -30.09 -18.75 4.32
C ARG A 236 -30.91 -17.58 3.80
N MET A 237 -30.70 -17.22 2.54
CA MET A 237 -31.41 -16.14 1.88
C MET A 237 -32.91 -16.45 1.74
N ARG A 238 -33.27 -17.68 1.36
CA ARG A 238 -34.66 -18.02 0.98
C ARG A 238 -35.69 -17.83 2.09
N SER A 239 -35.27 -17.85 3.36
CA SER A 239 -36.17 -17.67 4.50
C SER A 239 -36.57 -16.22 4.76
N SER A 240 -35.80 -15.25 4.27
CA SER A 240 -36.00 -13.82 4.55
C SER A 240 -36.09 -12.96 3.29
N ALA A 241 -35.78 -13.50 2.12
CA ALA A 241 -35.78 -12.78 0.85
C ALA A 241 -37.18 -12.66 0.21
N PRO A 242 -37.40 -11.60 -0.60
CA PRO A 242 -38.57 -11.51 -1.47
C PRO A 242 -38.64 -12.70 -2.45
N PRO A 243 -39.84 -13.20 -2.81
CA PRO A 243 -40.01 -14.33 -3.72
C PRO A 243 -39.25 -14.18 -5.04
N GLU A 244 -39.25 -12.98 -5.61
CA GLU A 244 -38.55 -12.65 -6.87
C GLU A 244 -37.04 -12.93 -6.80
N LEU A 245 -36.41 -12.56 -5.68
CA LEU A 245 -34.98 -12.77 -5.44
C LEU A 245 -34.67 -14.26 -5.28
N VAL A 246 -35.55 -15.00 -4.59
CA VAL A 246 -35.42 -16.45 -4.39
C VAL A 246 -35.53 -17.18 -5.72
N GLU A 247 -36.50 -16.82 -6.55
CA GLU A 247 -36.65 -17.39 -7.89
C GLU A 247 -35.42 -17.14 -8.76
N GLU A 248 -34.90 -15.91 -8.80
CA GLU A 248 -33.71 -15.57 -9.57
C GLU A 248 -32.50 -16.41 -9.13
N ALA A 249 -32.21 -16.44 -7.83
CA ALA A 249 -31.12 -17.23 -7.28
C ALA A 249 -31.29 -18.74 -7.56
N CYS A 250 -32.52 -19.24 -7.52
CA CYS A 250 -32.81 -20.63 -7.83
C CYS A 250 -32.57 -20.94 -9.32
N ARG A 251 -32.97 -20.05 -10.23
CA ARG A 251 -32.66 -20.19 -11.67
C ARG A 251 -31.16 -20.20 -11.94
N LEU A 252 -30.39 -19.36 -11.24
CA LEU A 252 -28.93 -19.32 -11.35
C LEU A 252 -28.28 -20.63 -10.89
N LEU A 253 -28.75 -21.20 -9.78
CA LEU A 253 -28.29 -22.50 -9.31
C LEU A 253 -28.61 -23.61 -10.32
N VAL A 254 -29.83 -23.64 -10.86
CA VAL A 254 -30.21 -24.62 -11.90
C VAL A 254 -29.26 -24.51 -13.10
N ALA A 255 -29.03 -23.31 -13.61
CA ALA A 255 -28.16 -23.08 -14.76
C ALA A 255 -26.72 -23.54 -14.50
N GLU A 256 -26.14 -23.23 -13.33
CA GLU A 256 -24.77 -23.65 -13.00
C GLU A 256 -24.68 -25.17 -12.80
N PHE A 257 -25.67 -25.81 -12.16
CA PHE A 257 -25.69 -27.27 -12.02
C PHE A 257 -25.89 -28.01 -13.35
N GLU A 258 -26.68 -27.47 -14.28
CA GLU A 258 -26.84 -28.01 -15.63
C GLU A 258 -25.53 -27.95 -16.41
N LYS A 259 -24.85 -26.79 -16.38
CA LYS A 259 -23.54 -26.59 -17.00
C LYS A 259 -22.50 -27.58 -16.47
N LEU A 260 -22.55 -27.92 -15.19
CA LEU A 260 -21.67 -28.90 -14.54
C LEU A 260 -22.19 -30.36 -14.63
N GLN A 261 -23.27 -30.60 -15.39
CA GLN A 261 -23.88 -31.92 -15.58
C GLN A 261 -24.37 -32.60 -14.27
N MET A 262 -24.65 -31.82 -13.23
CA MET A 262 -25.15 -32.29 -11.94
C MET A 262 -26.67 -32.45 -11.93
N ALA A 263 -27.20 -33.36 -12.75
CA ALA A 263 -28.64 -33.55 -12.98
C ALA A 263 -29.51 -33.73 -11.71
N PRO A 264 -29.09 -34.44 -10.65
CA PRO A 264 -29.88 -34.54 -9.42
C PRO A 264 -30.10 -33.18 -8.74
N LYS A 265 -29.06 -32.35 -8.66
CA LYS A 265 -29.10 -31.01 -8.05
C LYS A 265 -29.94 -30.05 -8.89
N ALA A 266 -29.74 -30.03 -10.21
CA ALA A 266 -30.56 -29.22 -11.11
C ALA A 266 -32.06 -29.54 -11.00
N ARG A 267 -32.43 -30.84 -10.92
CA ARG A 267 -33.83 -31.25 -10.70
C ARG A 267 -34.38 -30.79 -9.36
N HIS A 268 -33.59 -30.87 -8.29
CA HIS A 268 -33.99 -30.43 -6.96
C HIS A 268 -34.37 -28.94 -6.95
N TYR A 269 -33.49 -28.07 -7.47
CA TYR A 269 -33.77 -26.63 -7.52
C TYR A 269 -34.91 -26.27 -8.50
N ARG A 270 -35.06 -27.02 -9.60
CA ARG A 270 -36.22 -26.85 -10.49
C ARG A 270 -37.55 -27.19 -9.83
N GLN A 271 -37.58 -28.22 -8.97
CA GLN A 271 -38.77 -28.53 -8.18
C GLN A 271 -39.10 -27.40 -7.20
N LEU A 272 -38.07 -26.80 -6.59
CA LEU A 272 -38.23 -25.67 -5.69
C LEU A 272 -38.86 -24.44 -6.39
N LEU A 273 -38.49 -24.18 -7.65
CA LEU A 273 -39.12 -23.13 -8.48
C LEU A 273 -40.59 -23.38 -8.81
N SER A 274 -41.03 -24.64 -8.83
CA SER A 274 -42.39 -25.02 -9.18
C SER A 274 -43.37 -25.03 -8.00
N GLN A 275 -42.88 -24.86 -6.77
CA GLN A 275 -43.72 -24.77 -5.58
C GLN A 275 -44.06 -23.29 -5.32
N PRO A 276 -45.35 -22.93 -5.19
CA PRO A 276 -45.72 -21.56 -4.84
C PRO A 276 -45.14 -21.21 -3.48
N THR A 277 -44.42 -20.08 -3.41
CA THR A 277 -43.98 -19.44 -2.17
C THR A 277 -45.22 -19.03 -1.38
N HIS A 278 -45.47 -19.72 -0.26
CA HIS A 278 -46.57 -19.43 0.66
C HIS A 278 -46.26 -18.24 1.57
#